data_AF-A0A357AEU9-F1
#
_entry.id   AF-A0A357AEU9-F1
#
_cell.length_a   1.000
_cell.length_b   1.000
_cell.length_c   1.000
_cell.angle_alpha   90.00
_cell.angle_beta   90.00
_cell.angle_gamma   90.00
#
_symmetry.space_group_name_H-M   'P 1'
#
loop_
_entity.id
_entity.type
_entity.pdbx_description
1 polymer ?
#
loop_
_entity_poly.entity_id
_entity_poly.type
_entity_poly.pdbx_seq_one_letter_code
_entity_poly.pdbx_strand_id
1 'polypeptide(L)'
;HEKLSPVLAMYRAKDFDQAMDKAEQLIADGGYGHTASVYLNTVAEPAKLNKFSERMKTCRILVNTPSSFGGIGDLYNFKLAPSLTLGCGSWGGNSVSENVGVKHLINIKTVAERRENMLWFRTPQKVYIKKGCLPVALDELKNVMGKKKAFIVTDTFLYKNGYTKGITDKLDEMGILHTTFFDVAPDPTLECAKKGAAQMTEFQPDCIIAVGGGSAMDAGKIMWVLYEHPEADFMDMAMRFVDIRKRVYTFPKMGEKAFFIAVPTSAGTGSEVTPFAVITDEKTGVKYPLADYELMPNMAIVDADMMMNMPKGLTAASGIDAMTHALEAYAAMLATDYTDAIALKAVKTIFEYLPRAYENGASDPAAREKMANASTMAGMAFANAFLGVCHSMAHKLGAFHHLPHGIANALMINEVLRFNAAEIPAKMGTFPQYDHPHTLARYAEIADYAGIKGKNDQEKLDNFIKALDELKAKIGIKKTIRDYGIDEKDFLDRLDAMVEQAFDDQCTGANPRYPLMSEIKEMYLRAYYGE
;
A
#
# COMPACT_ATOMS: atom_id res chain seq x y z
N HIS A 1 13.28 -44.02 37.55
CA HIS A 1 13.10 -45.16 36.62
C HIS A 1 11.68 -45.72 36.70
N GLU A 2 11.08 -45.96 35.54
CA GLU A 2 9.76 -46.57 35.40
C GLU A 2 9.80 -48.05 35.83
N LYS A 3 8.85 -48.47 36.66
CA LYS A 3 8.72 -49.86 37.14
C LYS A 3 7.37 -50.40 36.69
N LEU A 4 7.37 -51.35 35.76
CA LEU A 4 6.16 -52.00 35.24
C LEU A 4 5.72 -53.19 36.12
N SER A 5 5.58 -52.93 37.42
CA SER A 5 5.22 -53.92 38.44
C SER A 5 4.26 -53.28 39.46
N PRO A 6 3.51 -54.03 40.28
CA PRO A 6 2.58 -53.46 41.27
C PRO A 6 3.27 -52.73 42.45
N VAL A 7 4.58 -52.49 42.38
CA VAL A 7 5.36 -51.79 43.41
C VAL A 7 5.23 -50.28 43.23
N LEU A 8 4.72 -49.59 44.26
CA LEU A 8 4.62 -48.13 44.29
C LEU A 8 5.69 -47.51 45.20
N ALA A 9 6.27 -46.39 44.77
CA ALA A 9 7.11 -45.56 45.61
C ALA A 9 6.26 -44.47 46.27
N MET A 10 6.34 -44.35 47.60
CA MET A 10 5.63 -43.32 48.35
C MET A 10 6.64 -42.28 48.88
N TYR A 11 6.55 -41.05 48.38
CA TYR A 11 7.38 -39.94 48.82
C TYR A 11 6.62 -39.07 49.82
N ARG A 12 7.31 -38.64 50.88
CA ARG A 12 6.77 -37.69 51.86
C ARG A 12 7.13 -36.25 51.46
N ALA A 13 6.14 -35.36 51.50
CA ALA A 13 6.31 -33.92 51.32
C ALA A 13 5.62 -33.16 52.47
N LYS A 14 6.12 -31.96 52.81
CA LYS A 14 5.58 -31.10 53.85
C LYS A 14 4.31 -30.37 53.41
N ASP A 15 4.27 -29.99 52.13
CA ASP A 15 3.20 -29.22 51.50
C ASP A 15 3.08 -29.61 50.02
N PHE A 16 2.11 -29.00 49.33
CA PHE A 16 1.81 -29.28 47.93
C PHE A 16 2.93 -28.82 46.99
N ASP A 17 3.64 -27.76 47.32
CA ASP A 17 4.71 -27.21 46.49
C ASP A 17 5.93 -28.14 46.48
N GLN A 18 6.33 -28.62 47.66
CA GLN A 18 7.37 -29.62 47.76
C GLN A 18 6.97 -30.96 47.11
N ALA A 19 5.68 -31.32 47.14
CA ALA A 19 5.19 -32.49 46.42
C ALA A 19 5.35 -32.34 44.90
N MET A 20 5.04 -31.15 44.37
CA MET A 20 5.26 -30.83 42.97
C MET A 20 6.74 -30.80 42.59
N ASP A 21 7.63 -30.29 43.45
CA ASP A 21 9.09 -30.33 43.20
C ASP A 21 9.58 -31.75 42.95
N LYS A 22 9.11 -32.69 43.79
CA LYS A 22 9.45 -34.10 43.66
C LYS A 22 8.83 -34.71 42.40
N ALA A 23 7.56 -34.40 42.10
CA ALA A 23 6.87 -34.92 40.93
C ALA A 23 7.51 -34.46 39.63
N GLU A 24 7.90 -33.18 39.54
CA GLU A 24 8.60 -32.62 38.40
C GLU A 24 9.95 -33.30 38.18
N GLN A 25 10.74 -33.51 39.23
CA GLN A 25 12.01 -34.23 39.13
C GLN A 25 11.80 -35.67 38.64
N LEU A 26 10.80 -36.38 39.17
CA LEU A 26 10.51 -37.76 38.76
C LEU A 26 10.09 -37.86 37.29
N ILE A 27 9.32 -36.88 36.81
CA ILE A 27 8.98 -36.76 35.39
C ILE A 27 10.24 -36.48 34.59
N ALA A 28 11.13 -35.61 35.07
CA ALA A 28 12.39 -35.32 34.40
C ALA A 28 13.32 -36.54 34.28
N ASP A 29 13.31 -37.41 35.29
CA ASP A 29 14.16 -38.60 35.35
C ASP A 29 13.73 -39.73 34.39
N GLY A 30 12.58 -39.61 33.72
CA GLY A 30 12.17 -40.60 32.72
C GLY A 30 10.68 -40.66 32.36
N GLY A 31 9.86 -39.74 32.86
CA GLY A 31 8.42 -39.65 32.54
C GLY A 31 8.05 -38.47 31.64
N TYR A 32 9.02 -37.76 31.08
CA TYR A 32 8.77 -36.56 30.29
C TYR A 32 7.78 -36.81 29.17
N GLY A 33 6.77 -35.94 29.09
CA GLY A 33 5.77 -36.00 28.04
C GLY A 33 4.65 -37.03 28.22
N HIS A 34 4.81 -38.03 29.09
CA HIS A 34 3.84 -39.12 29.20
C HIS A 34 2.55 -38.67 29.93
N THR A 35 2.43 -38.88 31.24
CA THR A 35 1.20 -38.60 31.98
C THR A 35 1.54 -38.27 33.43
N ALA A 36 0.93 -37.21 33.97
CA ALA A 36 0.93 -36.93 35.40
C ALA A 36 -0.49 -36.96 35.96
N SER A 37 -0.64 -37.38 37.22
CA SER A 37 -1.92 -37.46 37.90
C SER A 37 -1.92 -36.66 39.19
N VAL A 38 -3.05 -36.03 39.51
CA VAL A 38 -3.26 -35.29 40.76
C VAL A 38 -4.63 -35.61 41.35
N TYR A 39 -4.68 -35.77 42.67
CA TYR A 39 -5.91 -35.95 43.43
C TYR A 39 -6.09 -34.76 44.37
N LEU A 40 -7.12 -33.95 44.14
CA LEU A 40 -7.43 -32.73 44.90
C LEU A 40 -8.90 -32.32 44.73
N ASN A 41 -9.39 -31.43 45.58
CA ASN A 41 -10.72 -30.85 45.41
C ASN A 41 -10.66 -29.72 44.35
N THR A 42 -11.10 -30.02 43.12
CA THR A 42 -11.00 -29.07 42.00
C THR A 42 -11.87 -27.83 42.15
N VAL A 43 -12.94 -27.91 42.94
CA VAL A 43 -13.88 -26.80 43.18
C VAL A 43 -13.32 -25.85 44.24
N ALA A 44 -12.78 -26.40 45.33
CA ALA A 44 -12.24 -25.59 46.42
C ALA A 44 -10.81 -25.11 46.16
N GLU A 45 -10.02 -25.83 45.34
CA GLU A 45 -8.58 -25.58 45.15
C GLU A 45 -8.15 -25.46 43.67
N PRO A 46 -8.83 -24.65 42.83
CA PRO A 46 -8.49 -24.52 41.41
C PRO A 46 -7.07 -24.00 41.18
N ALA A 47 -6.55 -23.15 42.08
CA ALA A 47 -5.19 -22.63 42.00
C ALA A 47 -4.12 -23.73 42.06
N LYS A 48 -4.35 -24.80 42.85
CA LYS A 48 -3.42 -25.94 42.93
C LYS A 48 -3.41 -26.74 41.64
N LEU A 49 -4.57 -26.92 41.02
CA LEU A 49 -4.67 -27.61 39.73
C LEU A 49 -3.94 -26.84 38.62
N ASN A 50 -4.15 -25.53 38.53
CA ASN A 50 -3.48 -24.69 37.52
C ASN A 50 -1.95 -24.77 37.68
N LYS A 51 -1.46 -24.60 38.92
CA LYS A 51 -0.02 -24.70 39.24
C LYS A 51 0.56 -26.08 38.89
N PHE A 52 -0.20 -27.16 39.12
CA PHE A 52 0.22 -28.50 38.73
C PHE A 52 0.28 -28.66 37.20
N SER A 53 -0.77 -28.21 36.48
CA SER A 53 -0.85 -28.37 35.02
C SER A 53 0.18 -27.55 34.26
N GLU A 54 0.55 -26.37 34.75
CA GLU A 54 1.59 -25.53 34.13
C GLU A 54 2.99 -26.11 34.32
N ARG A 55 3.21 -26.80 35.44
CA ARG A 55 4.52 -27.26 35.87
C ARG A 55 4.88 -28.66 35.36
N MET A 56 3.94 -29.59 35.34
CA MET A 56 4.21 -30.96 34.94
C MET A 56 4.36 -31.05 33.41
N LYS A 57 5.59 -31.25 32.93
CA LYS A 57 5.92 -31.45 31.50
C LYS A 57 5.45 -32.82 30.99
N THR A 58 4.14 -33.00 30.90
CA THR A 58 3.46 -34.21 30.43
C THR A 58 2.28 -33.84 29.53
N CYS A 59 2.02 -34.62 28.48
CA CYS A 59 0.93 -34.33 27.54
C CYS A 59 -0.47 -34.60 28.12
N ARG A 60 -0.56 -35.32 29.24
CA ARG A 60 -1.82 -35.63 29.92
C ARG A 60 -1.71 -35.33 31.41
N ILE A 61 -2.64 -34.51 31.90
CA ILE A 61 -2.87 -34.25 33.32
C ILE A 61 -4.20 -34.91 33.71
N LEU A 62 -4.12 -35.92 34.57
CA LEU A 62 -5.29 -36.69 35.01
C LEU A 62 -5.69 -36.26 36.42
N VAL A 63 -6.88 -35.72 36.56
CA VAL A 63 -7.38 -35.18 37.83
C VAL A 63 -8.39 -36.12 38.43
N ASN A 64 -8.18 -36.55 39.68
CA ASN A 64 -9.07 -37.44 40.42
C ASN A 64 -9.43 -38.76 39.69
N THR A 65 -8.51 -39.27 38.85
CA THR A 65 -8.70 -40.50 38.09
C THR A 65 -7.45 -41.39 38.17
N PRO A 66 -7.60 -42.72 38.22
CA PRO A 66 -6.46 -43.64 38.25
C PRO A 66 -5.67 -43.54 36.95
N SER A 67 -4.34 -43.35 37.04
CA SER A 67 -3.50 -43.04 35.87
C SER A 67 -3.57 -44.10 34.76
N SER A 68 -3.59 -45.38 35.14
CA SER A 68 -3.65 -46.53 34.21
C SER A 68 -4.90 -46.54 33.33
N PHE A 69 -6.04 -46.05 33.83
CA PHE A 69 -7.31 -46.04 33.10
C PHE A 69 -7.73 -44.64 32.64
N GLY A 70 -7.29 -43.60 33.32
CA GLY A 70 -7.54 -42.21 32.92
C GLY A 70 -6.72 -41.82 31.68
N GLY A 71 -5.49 -42.34 31.57
CA GLY A 71 -4.57 -41.98 30.48
C GLY A 71 -4.98 -42.55 29.13
N ILE A 72 -5.60 -43.74 29.12
CA ILE A 72 -6.10 -44.37 27.90
C ILE A 72 -7.31 -43.65 27.32
N GLY A 73 -8.05 -42.88 28.13
CA GLY A 73 -9.24 -42.11 27.72
C GLY A 73 -10.54 -42.92 27.76
N ASP A 74 -11.65 -42.20 27.56
CA ASP A 74 -13.05 -42.67 27.43
C ASP A 74 -13.70 -43.36 28.64
N LEU A 75 -12.92 -43.92 29.58
CA LEU A 75 -13.47 -44.62 30.75
C LEU A 75 -13.81 -43.68 31.93
N TYR A 76 -12.88 -42.76 32.25
CA TYR A 76 -13.02 -41.80 33.35
C TYR A 76 -13.09 -40.35 32.88
N ASN A 77 -12.83 -40.11 31.60
CA ASN A 77 -12.91 -38.80 30.97
C ASN A 77 -13.29 -38.97 29.50
N PHE A 78 -14.13 -38.07 28.99
CA PHE A 78 -14.64 -38.14 27.61
C PHE A 78 -13.91 -37.20 26.65
N LYS A 79 -12.80 -36.60 27.10
CA LYS A 79 -12.00 -35.62 26.33
C LYS A 79 -10.78 -36.25 25.66
N LEU A 80 -10.20 -37.31 26.26
CA LEU A 80 -9.09 -38.03 25.66
C LEU A 80 -9.62 -39.13 24.74
N ALA A 81 -9.11 -39.17 23.50
CA ALA A 81 -9.41 -40.25 22.57
C ALA A 81 -8.94 -41.60 23.14
N PRO A 82 -9.76 -42.66 23.08
CA PRO A 82 -9.38 -43.98 23.57
C PRO A 82 -8.17 -44.52 22.79
N SER A 83 -7.06 -44.81 23.47
CA SER A 83 -5.86 -45.41 22.87
C SER A 83 -4.94 -46.06 23.91
N LEU A 84 -4.23 -47.12 23.50
CA LEU A 84 -3.12 -47.69 24.25
C LEU A 84 -1.76 -47.15 23.80
N THR A 85 -1.73 -46.41 22.69
CA THR A 85 -0.53 -45.78 22.17
C THR A 85 -0.59 -44.29 22.51
N LEU A 86 0.16 -43.90 23.53
CA LEU A 86 0.10 -42.57 24.12
C LEU A 86 1.29 -41.74 23.62
N GLY A 87 1.02 -40.76 22.76
CA GLY A 87 2.04 -39.86 22.26
C GLY A 87 2.58 -38.99 23.40
N CYS A 88 3.89 -38.97 23.60
CA CYS A 88 4.54 -38.25 24.70
C CYS A 88 5.05 -36.86 24.26
N GLY A 89 4.74 -36.43 23.04
CA GLY A 89 5.22 -35.16 22.52
C GLY A 89 6.75 -35.08 22.49
N SER A 90 7.26 -33.91 22.10
CA SER A 90 8.70 -33.71 21.86
C SER A 90 9.52 -33.90 23.13
N TRP A 91 8.94 -33.69 24.31
CA TRP A 91 9.55 -33.99 25.61
C TRP A 91 9.90 -35.48 25.77
N GLY A 92 9.06 -36.37 25.25
CA GLY A 92 9.29 -37.82 25.26
C GLY A 92 9.88 -38.37 23.97
N GLY A 93 10.41 -37.50 23.08
CA GLY A 93 11.09 -37.91 21.86
C GLY A 93 10.21 -38.29 20.66
N ASN A 94 8.92 -37.91 20.64
CA ASN A 94 8.03 -38.13 19.48
C ASN A 94 7.20 -36.89 19.15
N SER A 95 6.76 -36.71 17.89
CA SER A 95 6.03 -35.49 17.50
C SER A 95 4.51 -35.56 17.72
N VAL A 96 4.02 -36.53 18.49
CA VAL A 96 2.59 -36.71 18.76
C VAL A 96 2.33 -36.42 20.24
N SER A 97 1.60 -35.35 20.55
CA SER A 97 1.32 -34.91 21.92
C SER A 97 -0.06 -35.32 22.44
N GLU A 98 -0.64 -36.37 21.87
CA GLU A 98 -1.99 -36.83 22.16
C GLU A 98 -2.11 -38.36 22.10
N ASN A 99 -3.29 -38.89 22.40
CA ASN A 99 -3.57 -40.31 22.26
C ASN A 99 -3.63 -40.66 20.77
N VAL A 100 -2.78 -41.59 20.33
CA VAL A 100 -2.65 -41.93 18.91
C VAL A 100 -3.94 -42.61 18.44
N GLY A 101 -4.66 -41.95 17.54
CA GLY A 101 -5.83 -42.50 16.83
C GLY A 101 -5.65 -42.52 15.31
N VAL A 102 -6.75 -42.83 14.62
CA VAL A 102 -6.81 -43.03 13.15
C VAL A 102 -6.22 -41.85 12.35
N LYS A 103 -6.40 -40.60 12.82
CA LYS A 103 -5.90 -39.41 12.12
C LYS A 103 -4.38 -39.38 11.91
N HIS A 104 -3.61 -40.13 12.70
CA HIS A 104 -2.16 -40.22 12.57
C HIS A 104 -1.71 -41.31 11.58
N LEU A 105 -2.65 -42.14 11.11
CA LEU A 105 -2.40 -43.26 10.19
C LEU A 105 -2.91 -42.96 8.77
N ILE A 106 -3.55 -41.80 8.57
CA ILE A 106 -4.09 -41.39 7.27
C ILE A 106 -3.14 -40.40 6.59
N ASN A 107 -2.97 -40.58 5.28
CA ASN A 107 -2.35 -39.58 4.43
C ASN A 107 -3.45 -38.67 3.85
N ILE A 108 -3.54 -37.44 4.34
CA ILE A 108 -4.46 -36.44 3.79
C ILE A 108 -3.78 -35.79 2.59
N LYS A 109 -4.38 -35.93 1.40
CA LYS A 109 -3.96 -35.23 0.18
C LYS A 109 -4.85 -34.02 -0.06
N THR A 110 -4.26 -32.84 -0.22
CA THR A 110 -4.98 -31.62 -0.63
C THR A 110 -4.83 -31.41 -2.13
N VAL A 111 -5.95 -31.26 -2.84
CA VAL A 111 -5.99 -30.81 -4.24
C VAL A 111 -6.29 -29.32 -4.23
N ALA A 112 -5.37 -28.52 -4.76
CA ALA A 112 -5.47 -27.06 -4.79
C ALA A 112 -5.59 -26.58 -6.25
N GLU A 113 -6.80 -26.21 -6.66
CA GLU A 113 -7.07 -25.62 -7.96
C GLU A 113 -6.67 -24.14 -8.00
N ARG A 114 -6.29 -23.63 -9.18
CA ARG A 114 -6.04 -22.19 -9.39
C ARG A 114 -7.31 -21.42 -9.03
N ARG A 115 -7.18 -20.41 -8.18
CA ARG A 115 -8.21 -19.42 -7.89
C ARG A 115 -7.63 -18.04 -8.14
N GLU A 116 -8.44 -17.18 -8.74
CA GLU A 116 -8.08 -15.78 -8.90
C GLU A 116 -8.13 -15.07 -7.56
N ASN A 117 -7.14 -14.21 -7.31
CA ASN A 117 -7.13 -13.39 -6.12
C ASN A 117 -8.23 -12.34 -6.23
N MET A 118 -9.06 -12.21 -5.19
CA MET A 118 -10.05 -11.14 -5.13
C MET A 118 -9.37 -9.76 -5.26
N LEU A 119 -9.77 -9.01 -6.27
CA LEU A 119 -9.46 -7.59 -6.46
C LEU A 119 -10.63 -6.73 -5.99
N TRP A 120 -10.48 -5.40 -6.12
CA TRP A 120 -11.44 -4.43 -5.64
C TRP A 120 -11.41 -3.18 -6.51
N PHE A 121 -12.46 -2.38 -6.37
CA PHE A 121 -12.50 -1.02 -6.88
C PHE A 121 -12.93 -0.11 -5.74
N ARG A 122 -11.98 0.64 -5.19
CA ARG A 122 -12.14 1.53 -4.06
C ARG A 122 -11.79 2.95 -4.50
N THR A 123 -12.66 3.89 -4.16
CA THR A 123 -12.52 5.31 -4.41
C THR A 123 -13.03 6.07 -3.18
N PRO A 124 -12.73 7.38 -3.05
CA PRO A 124 -13.43 8.23 -2.09
C PRO A 124 -14.96 8.06 -2.21
N GLN A 125 -15.65 8.13 -1.09
CA GLN A 125 -17.12 8.00 -1.06
C GLN A 125 -17.78 9.12 -1.86
N LYS A 126 -17.15 10.31 -1.88
CA LYS A 126 -17.65 11.51 -2.55
C LYS A 126 -16.57 12.09 -3.45
N VAL A 127 -16.89 12.28 -4.72
CA VAL A 127 -16.01 12.94 -5.69
C VAL A 127 -16.81 14.02 -6.38
N TYR A 128 -16.60 15.27 -5.97
CA TYR A 128 -17.20 16.44 -6.60
C TYR A 128 -16.31 16.92 -7.72
N ILE A 129 -16.93 17.22 -8.87
CA ILE A 129 -16.25 17.67 -10.07
C ILE A 129 -17.01 18.87 -10.64
N LYS A 130 -16.38 19.51 -11.63
CA LYS A 130 -16.80 20.73 -12.34
C LYS A 130 -16.17 21.99 -11.79
N LYS A 131 -15.94 22.93 -12.71
CA LYS A 131 -15.57 24.30 -12.39
C LYS A 131 -16.55 24.93 -11.40
N GLY A 132 -16.04 25.50 -10.31
CA GLY A 132 -16.81 26.20 -9.28
C GLY A 132 -17.53 25.29 -8.28
N CYS A 133 -17.22 23.99 -8.24
CA CYS A 133 -17.86 23.05 -7.31
C CYS A 133 -17.36 23.19 -5.86
N LEU A 134 -16.20 23.80 -5.61
CA LEU A 134 -15.57 23.89 -4.29
C LEU A 134 -16.49 24.48 -3.20
N PRO A 135 -17.05 25.70 -3.33
CA PRO A 135 -17.91 26.26 -2.29
C PRO A 135 -19.19 25.42 -2.06
N VAL A 136 -19.74 24.82 -3.12
CA VAL A 136 -20.95 23.99 -3.05
C VAL A 136 -20.67 22.68 -2.32
N ALA A 137 -19.52 22.05 -2.56
CA ALA A 137 -19.11 20.85 -1.85
C ALA A 137 -18.82 21.13 -0.37
N LEU A 138 -18.20 22.28 -0.06
CA LEU A 138 -17.91 22.67 1.33
C LEU A 138 -19.16 22.93 2.17
N ASP A 139 -20.29 23.34 1.57
CA ASP A 139 -21.57 23.51 2.29
C ASP A 139 -22.02 22.24 3.02
N GLU A 140 -21.63 21.06 2.54
CA GLU A 140 -21.95 19.80 3.21
C GLU A 140 -21.30 19.65 4.58
N LEU A 141 -20.16 20.30 4.82
CA LEU A 141 -19.46 20.26 6.10
C LEU A 141 -20.39 20.69 7.24
N LYS A 142 -21.14 21.77 7.05
CA LYS A 142 -22.12 22.26 8.02
C LYS A 142 -23.47 21.55 7.87
N ASN A 143 -24.00 21.51 6.65
CA ASN A 143 -25.41 21.19 6.41
C ASN A 143 -25.72 19.69 6.49
N VAL A 144 -24.72 18.85 6.25
CA VAL A 144 -24.89 17.38 6.22
C VAL A 144 -24.05 16.71 7.31
N MET A 145 -22.81 17.16 7.50
CA MET A 145 -21.82 16.46 8.32
C MET A 145 -21.66 17.06 9.73
N GLY A 146 -22.19 18.26 9.97
CA GLY A 146 -22.15 18.92 11.28
C GLY A 146 -20.75 19.28 11.79
N LYS A 147 -19.75 19.39 10.91
CA LYS A 147 -18.35 19.70 11.25
C LYS A 147 -18.21 21.09 11.87
N LYS A 148 -17.22 21.23 12.76
CA LYS A 148 -17.01 22.40 13.62
C LYS A 148 -15.60 22.97 13.53
N LYS A 149 -14.60 22.15 13.20
CA LYS A 149 -13.19 22.54 13.19
C LYS A 149 -12.44 21.97 11.99
N ALA A 150 -12.04 22.83 11.06
CA ALA A 150 -11.30 22.46 9.86
C ALA A 150 -9.81 22.79 9.96
N PHE A 151 -8.94 21.83 9.66
CA PHE A 151 -7.50 22.04 9.56
C PHE A 151 -7.07 21.97 8.09
N ILE A 152 -6.58 23.09 7.56
CA ILE A 152 -6.19 23.20 6.16
C ILE A 152 -4.69 22.88 6.04
N VAL A 153 -4.31 21.99 5.13
CA VAL A 153 -2.91 21.63 4.83
C VAL A 153 -2.59 22.11 3.42
N THR A 154 -1.57 22.94 3.26
CA THR A 154 -1.16 23.46 1.95
C THR A 154 0.32 23.86 1.93
N ASP A 155 0.80 24.35 0.78
CA ASP A 155 2.13 24.92 0.66
C ASP A 155 2.13 26.45 0.80
N THR A 156 3.32 27.01 0.99
CA THR A 156 3.50 28.45 1.21
C THR A 156 3.11 29.28 -0.01
N PHE A 157 3.26 28.74 -1.23
CA PHE A 157 2.92 29.45 -2.45
C PHE A 157 1.40 29.59 -2.58
N LEU A 158 0.65 28.51 -2.41
CA LEU A 158 -0.81 28.50 -2.51
C LEU A 158 -1.44 29.37 -1.41
N TYR A 159 -0.92 29.29 -0.18
CA TYR A 159 -1.37 30.14 0.92
C TYR A 159 -1.16 31.63 0.63
N LYS A 160 0.06 32.04 0.24
CA LYS A 160 0.38 33.45 -0.04
C LYS A 160 -0.35 34.02 -1.26
N ASN A 161 -0.66 33.18 -2.25
CA ASN A 161 -1.42 33.58 -3.44
C ASN A 161 -2.94 33.47 -3.25
N GLY A 162 -3.43 33.17 -2.05
CA GLY A 162 -4.86 33.22 -1.71
C GLY A 162 -5.69 32.04 -2.21
N TYR A 163 -5.08 30.92 -2.61
CA TYR A 163 -5.82 29.73 -3.04
C TYR A 163 -6.65 29.10 -1.91
N THR A 164 -6.21 29.26 -0.66
CA THR A 164 -6.99 28.83 0.51
C THR A 164 -8.11 29.79 0.86
N LYS A 165 -8.13 31.02 0.33
CA LYS A 165 -9.06 32.07 0.76
C LYS A 165 -10.52 31.71 0.49
N GLY A 166 -10.80 31.15 -0.68
CA GLY A 166 -12.16 30.69 -1.02
C GLY A 166 -12.67 29.59 -0.08
N ILE A 167 -11.76 28.80 0.51
CA ILE A 167 -12.08 27.79 1.52
C ILE A 167 -12.32 28.45 2.87
N THR A 168 -11.39 29.30 3.34
CA THR A 168 -11.49 29.96 4.65
C THR A 168 -12.72 30.88 4.73
N ASP A 169 -12.98 31.70 3.71
CA ASP A 169 -14.15 32.58 3.66
C ASP A 169 -15.46 31.77 3.78
N LYS A 170 -15.51 30.60 3.12
CA LYS A 170 -16.66 29.72 3.15
C LYS A 170 -16.84 29.03 4.50
N LEU A 171 -15.73 28.66 5.15
CA LEU A 171 -15.74 28.12 6.51
C LEU A 171 -16.20 29.18 7.53
N ASP A 172 -15.76 30.43 7.39
CA ASP A 172 -16.18 31.57 8.19
C ASP A 172 -17.68 31.85 8.04
N GLU A 173 -18.19 31.86 6.80
CA GLU A 173 -19.64 31.98 6.50
C GLU A 173 -20.45 30.89 7.22
N MET A 174 -19.90 29.68 7.27
CA MET A 174 -20.50 28.54 7.96
C MET A 174 -20.33 28.59 9.48
N GLY A 175 -19.45 29.44 10.02
CA GLY A 175 -19.09 29.46 11.44
C GLY A 175 -18.27 28.23 11.88
N ILE A 176 -17.51 27.64 10.96
CA ILE A 176 -16.58 26.54 11.22
C ILE A 176 -15.23 27.16 11.57
N LEU A 177 -14.73 26.88 12.77
CA LEU A 177 -13.41 27.34 13.19
C LEU A 177 -12.35 26.68 12.31
N HIS A 178 -11.34 27.43 11.87
CA HIS A 178 -10.31 26.86 11.04
C HIS A 178 -8.91 27.39 11.37
N THR A 179 -7.92 26.59 11.02
CA THR A 179 -6.51 26.98 11.00
C THR A 179 -5.83 26.40 9.78
N THR A 180 -4.68 26.94 9.40
CA THR A 180 -3.95 26.55 8.19
C THR A 180 -2.50 26.26 8.50
N PHE A 181 -2.06 25.05 8.17
CA PHE A 181 -0.65 24.69 8.07
C PHE A 181 -0.20 24.84 6.61
N PHE A 182 0.71 25.78 6.36
CA PHE A 182 1.17 26.14 5.01
C PHE A 182 2.69 25.88 4.78
N ASP A 183 3.35 25.17 5.70
CA ASP A 183 4.79 24.90 5.66
C ASP A 183 5.12 23.54 5.02
N VAL A 184 4.34 23.15 4.01
CA VAL A 184 4.62 21.95 3.22
C VAL A 184 5.56 22.31 2.06
N ALA A 185 6.74 21.70 2.04
CA ALA A 185 7.70 21.82 0.95
C ALA A 185 7.42 20.76 -0.15
N PRO A 186 7.93 20.97 -1.38
CA PRO A 186 8.04 19.88 -2.37
C PRO A 186 8.80 18.70 -1.76
N ASP A 187 8.38 17.47 -2.09
CA ASP A 187 8.91 16.23 -1.48
C ASP A 187 8.85 16.26 0.06
N PRO A 188 7.64 16.24 0.65
CA PRO A 188 7.45 16.51 2.06
C PRO A 188 8.23 15.53 2.94
N THR A 189 8.71 16.02 4.08
CA THR A 189 9.49 15.22 5.04
C THR A 189 8.64 14.72 6.20
N LEU A 190 9.10 13.65 6.86
CA LEU A 190 8.42 13.13 8.05
C LEU A 190 8.34 14.17 9.17
N GLU A 191 9.39 14.99 9.35
CA GLU A 191 9.36 16.10 10.31
C GLU A 191 8.31 17.17 9.98
N CYS A 192 8.06 17.46 8.70
CA CYS A 192 6.97 18.36 8.29
C CYS A 192 5.61 17.78 8.72
N ALA A 193 5.39 16.49 8.47
CA ALA A 193 4.15 15.82 8.89
C ALA A 193 3.96 15.79 10.41
N LYS A 194 5.03 15.53 11.19
CA LYS A 194 4.97 15.56 12.66
C LYS A 194 4.61 16.95 13.20
N LYS A 195 5.18 18.03 12.62
CA LYS A 195 4.83 19.41 13.00
C LYS A 195 3.35 19.72 12.72
N GLY A 196 2.85 19.31 11.55
CA GLY A 196 1.43 19.45 11.22
C GLY A 196 0.53 18.67 12.18
N ALA A 197 0.88 17.41 12.49
CA ALA A 197 0.13 16.57 13.41
C ALA A 197 0.12 17.10 14.85
N ALA A 198 1.22 17.72 15.31
CA ALA A 198 1.28 18.39 16.61
C ALA A 198 0.28 19.57 16.68
N GLN A 199 0.21 20.39 15.62
CA GLN A 199 -0.78 21.47 15.54
C GLN A 199 -2.21 20.94 15.44
N MET A 200 -2.44 19.83 14.72
CA MET A 200 -3.75 19.16 14.70
C MET A 200 -4.13 18.67 16.09
N THR A 201 -3.19 18.12 16.86
CA THR A 201 -3.45 17.63 18.23
C THR A 201 -3.88 18.76 19.16
N GLU A 202 -3.27 19.94 19.06
CA GLU A 202 -3.67 21.12 19.83
C GLU A 202 -5.02 21.70 19.37
N PHE A 203 -5.23 21.80 18.05
CA PHE A 203 -6.45 22.38 17.48
C PHE A 203 -7.68 21.47 17.61
N GLN A 204 -7.46 20.15 17.57
CA GLN A 204 -8.47 19.09 17.56
C GLN A 204 -9.50 19.24 16.42
N PRO A 205 -9.06 19.18 15.15
CA PRO A 205 -9.99 19.25 14.02
C PRO A 205 -10.88 18.01 13.93
N ASP A 206 -12.11 18.23 13.46
CA ASP A 206 -13.02 17.15 13.03
C ASP A 206 -13.07 16.99 11.50
N CYS A 207 -12.35 17.86 10.78
CA CYS A 207 -12.14 17.82 9.33
C CYS A 207 -10.73 18.29 8.97
N ILE A 208 -10.06 17.59 8.07
CA ILE A 208 -8.78 17.98 7.47
C ILE A 208 -9.03 18.26 5.99
N ILE A 209 -8.51 19.37 5.47
CA ILE A 209 -8.65 19.78 4.07
C ILE A 209 -7.25 19.98 3.48
N ALA A 210 -6.78 19.03 2.68
CA ALA A 210 -5.51 19.15 1.99
C ALA A 210 -5.71 19.83 0.63
N VAL A 211 -5.00 20.93 0.40
CA VAL A 211 -5.12 21.80 -0.79
C VAL A 211 -3.78 21.93 -1.46
N GLY A 212 -3.63 21.35 -2.65
CA GLY A 212 -2.39 21.45 -3.42
C GLY A 212 -2.18 20.32 -4.41
N GLY A 213 -0.93 20.11 -4.82
CA GLY A 213 -0.52 18.90 -5.53
C GLY A 213 -0.22 17.74 -4.58
N GLY A 214 0.50 16.73 -5.10
CA GLY A 214 0.90 15.54 -4.35
C GLY A 214 1.54 15.86 -3.00
N SER A 215 2.49 16.80 -2.93
CA SER A 215 3.17 17.15 -1.68
C SER A 215 2.21 17.53 -0.54
N ALA A 216 1.23 18.40 -0.81
CA ALA A 216 0.27 18.85 0.20
C ALA A 216 -0.72 17.75 0.60
N MET A 217 -1.21 16.98 -0.38
CA MET A 217 -2.15 15.89 -0.14
C MET A 217 -1.49 14.72 0.61
N ASP A 218 -0.29 14.33 0.21
CA ASP A 218 0.47 13.24 0.82
C ASP A 218 0.90 13.62 2.24
N ALA A 219 1.44 14.83 2.44
CA ALA A 219 1.75 15.34 3.77
C ALA A 219 0.49 15.39 4.65
N GLY A 220 -0.64 15.84 4.11
CA GLY A 220 -1.93 15.85 4.80
C GLY A 220 -2.37 14.47 5.25
N LYS A 221 -2.26 13.45 4.38
CA LYS A 221 -2.58 12.05 4.72
C LYS A 221 -1.71 11.53 5.86
N ILE A 222 -0.40 11.82 5.85
CA ILE A 222 0.49 11.39 6.93
C ILE A 222 0.21 12.17 8.23
N MET A 223 -0.06 13.47 8.16
CA MET A 223 -0.51 14.26 9.32
C MET A 223 -1.81 13.68 9.91
N TRP A 224 -2.74 13.23 9.05
CA TRP A 224 -3.99 12.61 9.47
C TRP A 224 -3.74 11.30 10.25
N VAL A 225 -2.85 10.43 9.76
CA VAL A 225 -2.44 9.21 10.48
C VAL A 225 -1.88 9.55 11.85
N LEU A 226 -0.91 10.47 11.91
CA LEU A 226 -0.26 10.83 13.17
C LEU A 226 -1.21 11.54 14.15
N TYR A 227 -2.27 12.18 13.65
CA TYR A 227 -3.33 12.77 14.47
C TYR A 227 -4.32 11.72 15.01
N GLU A 228 -4.75 10.77 14.18
CA GLU A 228 -5.64 9.68 14.57
C GLU A 228 -4.92 8.70 15.51
N HIS A 229 -3.69 8.33 15.18
CA HIS A 229 -2.87 7.30 15.81
C HIS A 229 -1.44 7.81 16.06
N PRO A 230 -1.21 8.66 17.08
CA PRO A 230 0.11 9.18 17.41
C PRO A 230 1.12 8.10 17.83
N GLU A 231 0.64 6.91 18.21
CA GLU A 231 1.43 5.73 18.52
C GLU A 231 1.96 4.97 17.29
N ALA A 232 1.46 5.27 16.09
CA ALA A 232 1.83 4.55 14.87
C ALA A 232 3.30 4.80 14.51
N ASP A 233 4.06 3.73 14.31
CA ASP A 233 5.45 3.82 13.85
C ASP A 233 5.49 3.98 12.33
N PHE A 234 6.21 5.02 11.88
CA PHE A 234 6.33 5.33 10.47
C PHE A 234 7.05 4.24 9.66
N MET A 235 8.11 3.66 10.21
CA MET A 235 8.89 2.63 9.53
C MET A 235 8.08 1.35 9.35
N ASP A 236 7.22 1.04 10.32
CA ASP A 236 6.31 -0.09 10.21
C ASP A 236 5.28 0.12 9.08
N MET A 237 4.75 1.33 8.94
CA MET A 237 3.80 1.68 7.88
C MET A 237 4.44 1.70 6.48
N ALA A 238 5.71 2.10 6.41
CA ALA A 238 6.50 2.16 5.19
C ALA A 238 7.05 0.79 4.73
N MET A 239 6.82 -0.28 5.50
CA MET A 239 7.22 -1.64 5.09
C MET A 239 6.58 -2.04 3.76
N ARG A 240 7.41 -2.57 2.86
CA ARG A 240 7.00 -3.11 1.57
C ARG A 240 6.18 -4.39 1.74
N PHE A 241 5.35 -4.71 0.76
CA PHE A 241 4.46 -5.87 0.81
C PHE A 241 4.27 -6.52 -0.56
N VAL A 242 3.96 -7.81 -0.57
CA VAL A 242 3.64 -8.55 -1.80
C VAL A 242 2.15 -8.42 -2.18
N ASP A 243 1.25 -8.37 -1.18
CA ASP A 243 -0.18 -8.15 -1.34
C ASP A 243 -0.63 -7.12 -0.30
N ILE A 244 -1.30 -6.04 -0.73
CA ILE A 244 -1.74 -4.94 0.15
C ILE A 244 -2.70 -5.41 1.25
N ARG A 245 -3.33 -6.58 1.12
CA ARG A 245 -4.19 -7.17 2.16
C ARG A 245 -3.47 -8.11 3.11
N LYS A 246 -2.30 -8.64 2.71
CA LYS A 246 -1.50 -9.58 3.50
C LYS A 246 -0.22 -8.90 3.99
N ARG A 247 -0.39 -7.72 4.57
CA ARG A 247 0.70 -6.92 5.12
C ARG A 247 1.14 -7.48 6.47
N VAL A 248 2.42 -7.30 6.79
CA VAL A 248 2.96 -7.58 8.13
C VAL A 248 2.42 -6.57 9.14
N TYR A 249 2.37 -5.30 8.75
CA TYR A 249 1.75 -4.22 9.51
C TYR A 249 0.35 -3.92 8.97
N THR A 250 -0.66 -3.97 9.85
CA THR A 250 -2.03 -3.59 9.52
C THR A 250 -2.23 -2.11 9.84
N PHE A 251 -2.65 -1.31 8.86
CA PHE A 251 -2.97 0.09 9.13
C PHE A 251 -4.09 0.19 10.16
N PRO A 252 -4.00 1.15 11.09
CA PRO A 252 -5.10 1.40 12.00
C PRO A 252 -6.29 1.96 11.21
N LYS A 253 -7.49 1.77 11.76
CA LYS A 253 -8.72 2.24 11.14
C LYS A 253 -8.78 3.77 11.21
N MET A 254 -8.89 4.42 10.05
CA MET A 254 -8.84 5.86 9.93
C MET A 254 -10.24 6.50 9.93
N GLY A 255 -10.30 7.81 10.17
CA GLY A 255 -11.53 8.60 10.07
C GLY A 255 -12.40 8.61 11.32
N GLU A 256 -11.84 8.30 12.49
CA GLU A 256 -12.56 8.31 13.76
C GLU A 256 -12.56 9.71 14.41
N LYS A 257 -11.43 10.44 14.36
CA LYS A 257 -11.31 11.82 14.86
C LYS A 257 -11.62 12.85 13.79
N ALA A 258 -11.11 12.68 12.56
CA ALA A 258 -11.26 13.67 11.49
C ALA A 258 -11.66 13.04 10.15
N PHE A 259 -12.49 13.78 9.41
CA PHE A 259 -12.80 13.48 8.01
C PHE A 259 -11.77 14.12 7.09
N PHE A 260 -11.28 13.41 6.09
CA PHE A 260 -10.25 13.90 5.18
C PHE A 260 -10.81 14.31 3.82
N ILE A 261 -10.54 15.56 3.43
CA ILE A 261 -10.91 16.15 2.15
C ILE A 261 -9.66 16.51 1.36
N ALA A 262 -9.61 16.11 0.09
CA ALA A 262 -8.55 16.48 -0.83
C ALA A 262 -9.06 17.42 -1.93
N VAL A 263 -8.36 18.54 -2.13
CA VAL A 263 -8.64 19.57 -3.13
C VAL A 263 -7.39 19.74 -4.02
N PRO A 264 -7.30 19.00 -5.14
CA PRO A 264 -6.12 19.08 -6.00
C PRO A 264 -6.04 20.44 -6.69
N THR A 265 -4.83 21.01 -6.77
CA THR A 265 -4.52 22.22 -7.56
C THR A 265 -3.58 21.94 -8.74
N SER A 266 -3.25 20.65 -8.93
CA SER A 266 -2.48 20.16 -10.08
C SER A 266 -3.20 18.98 -10.73
N ALA A 267 -3.21 18.94 -12.07
CA ALA A 267 -3.74 17.83 -12.84
C ALA A 267 -2.63 16.84 -13.21
N GLY A 268 -2.21 16.01 -12.26
CA GLY A 268 -1.28 14.89 -12.53
C GLY A 268 -1.30 13.80 -11.48
N THR A 269 -1.21 14.18 -10.19
CA THR A 269 -0.89 13.25 -9.11
C THR A 269 -1.99 12.23 -8.80
N GLY A 270 -3.26 12.59 -8.95
CA GLY A 270 -4.39 11.72 -8.59
C GLY A 270 -4.49 11.37 -7.09
N SER A 271 -3.62 11.92 -6.24
CA SER A 271 -3.56 11.62 -4.80
C SER A 271 -4.90 11.86 -4.09
N GLU A 272 -5.75 12.74 -4.62
CA GLU A 272 -7.09 12.99 -4.10
C GLU A 272 -8.03 11.76 -4.11
N VAL A 273 -7.72 10.74 -4.92
CA VAL A 273 -8.53 9.52 -5.05
C VAL A 273 -7.76 8.23 -4.78
N THR A 274 -6.51 8.33 -4.32
CA THR A 274 -5.63 7.16 -4.17
C THR A 274 -5.25 6.89 -2.71
N PRO A 275 -4.94 5.62 -2.38
CA PRO A 275 -4.43 5.20 -1.08
C PRO A 275 -2.94 5.54 -0.86
N PHE A 276 -2.30 6.27 -1.79
CA PHE A 276 -0.86 6.49 -1.76
C PHE A 276 -0.52 7.80 -1.05
N ALA A 277 0.59 7.80 -0.33
CA ALA A 277 1.24 9.00 0.17
C ALA A 277 2.76 8.80 0.13
N VAL A 278 3.50 9.70 -0.49
CA VAL A 278 4.95 9.68 -0.52
C VAL A 278 5.51 10.68 0.48
N ILE A 279 6.42 10.22 1.33
CA ILE A 279 7.12 11.08 2.28
C ILE A 279 8.60 10.72 2.33
N THR A 280 9.44 11.73 2.48
CA THR A 280 10.89 11.57 2.52
C THR A 280 11.35 11.46 3.97
N ASP A 281 12.15 10.46 4.29
CA ASP A 281 12.93 10.45 5.54
C ASP A 281 14.11 11.40 5.37
N GLU A 282 14.07 12.53 6.07
CA GLU A 282 15.11 13.55 5.99
C GLU A 282 16.50 13.07 6.45
N LYS A 283 16.58 11.98 7.25
CA LYS A 283 17.85 11.45 7.74
C LYS A 283 18.57 10.60 6.69
N THR A 284 17.82 9.79 5.96
CA THR A 284 18.36 8.86 4.96
C THR A 284 18.23 9.40 3.53
N GLY A 285 17.37 10.39 3.30
CA GLY A 285 17.01 10.91 1.98
C GLY A 285 16.10 9.98 1.17
N VAL A 286 15.69 8.85 1.75
CA VAL A 286 14.86 7.85 1.06
C VAL A 286 13.40 8.31 1.03
N LYS A 287 12.79 8.25 -0.17
CA LYS A 287 11.36 8.43 -0.35
C LYS A 287 10.63 7.12 -0.10
N TYR A 288 9.73 7.11 0.87
CA TYR A 288 8.90 5.97 1.21
C TYR A 288 7.47 6.18 0.67
N PRO A 289 7.03 5.39 -0.32
CA PRO A 289 5.63 5.35 -0.71
C PRO A 289 4.84 4.49 0.29
N LEU A 290 3.90 5.11 1.01
CA LEU A 290 2.91 4.42 1.83
C LEU A 290 1.69 4.14 0.95
N ALA A 291 1.10 2.97 1.12
CA ALA A 291 -0.01 2.50 0.31
C ALA A 291 -1.00 1.72 1.17
N ASP A 292 -2.10 2.35 1.57
CA ASP A 292 -3.21 1.71 2.27
C ASP A 292 -4.53 2.46 2.03
N TYR A 293 -5.65 1.74 1.85
CA TYR A 293 -6.95 2.36 1.60
C TYR A 293 -7.51 3.12 2.79
N GLU A 294 -6.97 2.91 3.98
CA GLU A 294 -7.25 3.76 5.14
C GLU A 294 -6.72 5.20 4.94
N LEU A 295 -5.76 5.43 4.03
CA LEU A 295 -5.26 6.76 3.66
C LEU A 295 -6.06 7.43 2.54
N MET A 296 -7.04 6.73 1.95
CA MET A 296 -7.83 7.27 0.86
C MET A 296 -8.68 8.43 1.38
N PRO A 297 -8.68 9.59 0.70
CA PRO A 297 -9.53 10.71 1.10
C PRO A 297 -10.99 10.29 1.18
N ASN A 298 -11.72 10.78 2.18
CA ASN A 298 -13.14 10.48 2.29
C ASN A 298 -13.96 11.25 1.24
N MET A 299 -13.49 12.46 0.89
CA MET A 299 -14.05 13.31 -0.16
C MET A 299 -12.93 13.91 -1.02
N ALA A 300 -13.11 13.87 -2.34
CA ALA A 300 -12.29 14.60 -3.30
C ALA A 300 -13.12 15.73 -3.94
N ILE A 301 -12.56 16.94 -4.01
CA ILE A 301 -13.20 18.10 -4.64
C ILE A 301 -12.31 18.58 -5.78
N VAL A 302 -12.60 18.12 -6.99
CA VAL A 302 -11.83 18.40 -8.20
C VAL A 302 -12.43 19.61 -8.92
N ASP A 303 -12.11 20.79 -8.39
CA ASP A 303 -12.54 22.06 -8.97
C ASP A 303 -11.50 22.59 -9.97
N ALA A 304 -11.90 22.71 -11.23
CA ALA A 304 -11.02 23.21 -12.29
C ALA A 304 -10.53 24.65 -12.04
N ASP A 305 -11.28 25.48 -11.30
CA ASP A 305 -10.86 26.85 -10.95
C ASP A 305 -9.55 26.87 -10.15
N MET A 306 -9.29 25.81 -9.37
CA MET A 306 -8.05 25.65 -8.60
C MET A 306 -6.82 25.34 -9.47
N MET A 307 -7.01 25.06 -10.76
CA MET A 307 -5.96 24.62 -11.69
C MET A 307 -5.74 25.57 -12.88
N MET A 308 -6.54 26.64 -13.01
CA MET A 308 -6.52 27.52 -14.19
C MET A 308 -5.15 28.17 -14.44
N ASN A 309 -4.53 28.64 -13.37
CA ASN A 309 -3.30 29.45 -13.40
C ASN A 309 -2.02 28.61 -13.22
N MET A 310 -2.08 27.28 -13.34
CA MET A 310 -0.88 26.45 -13.29
C MET A 310 0.13 26.90 -14.36
N PRO A 311 1.42 27.05 -14.02
CA PRO A 311 2.44 27.41 -15.01
C PRO A 311 2.59 26.30 -16.06
N LYS A 312 3.13 26.66 -17.23
CA LYS A 312 3.35 25.73 -18.36
C LYS A 312 4.17 24.51 -17.94
N GLY A 313 5.27 24.71 -17.21
CA GLY A 313 6.13 23.63 -16.73
C GLY A 313 5.39 22.61 -15.85
N LEU A 314 4.57 23.09 -14.90
CA LEU A 314 3.75 22.20 -14.06
C LEU A 314 2.66 21.50 -14.88
N THR A 315 2.04 22.21 -15.82
CA THR A 315 0.99 21.64 -16.70
C THR A 315 1.54 20.48 -17.54
N ALA A 316 2.73 20.66 -18.11
CA ALA A 316 3.39 19.61 -18.89
C ALA A 316 3.78 18.42 -18.01
N ALA A 317 4.48 18.67 -16.90
CA ALA A 317 4.94 17.61 -16.00
C ALA A 317 3.76 16.84 -15.38
N SER A 318 2.75 17.52 -14.85
CA SER A 318 1.61 16.83 -14.24
C SER A 318 0.74 16.13 -15.28
N GLY A 319 0.54 16.72 -16.47
CA GLY A 319 -0.28 16.11 -17.51
C GLY A 319 0.30 14.81 -18.07
N ILE A 320 1.61 14.76 -18.29
CA ILE A 320 2.29 13.55 -18.75
C ILE A 320 2.43 12.49 -17.64
N ASP A 321 2.46 12.93 -16.38
CA ASP A 321 2.36 12.05 -15.22
C ASP A 321 1.03 11.29 -15.22
N ALA A 322 -0.09 12.00 -15.37
CA ALA A 322 -1.41 11.39 -15.53
C ALA A 322 -1.51 10.43 -16.74
N MET A 323 -0.80 10.71 -17.84
CA MET A 323 -0.70 9.79 -18.97
C MET A 323 -0.02 8.50 -18.54
N THR A 324 1.11 8.62 -17.84
CA THR A 324 1.90 7.50 -17.36
C THR A 324 1.13 6.66 -16.34
N HIS A 325 0.41 7.29 -15.41
CA HIS A 325 -0.52 6.64 -14.48
C HIS A 325 -1.52 5.74 -15.22
N ALA A 326 -2.19 6.27 -16.25
CA ALA A 326 -3.19 5.51 -16.99
C ALA A 326 -2.58 4.37 -17.82
N LEU A 327 -1.41 4.59 -18.44
CA LEU A 327 -0.72 3.57 -19.23
C LEU A 327 -0.23 2.41 -18.37
N GLU A 328 0.37 2.69 -17.21
CA GLU A 328 0.82 1.65 -16.31
C GLU A 328 -0.35 0.93 -15.65
N ALA A 329 -1.39 1.64 -15.19
CA ALA A 329 -2.58 1.02 -14.61
C ALA A 329 -3.28 0.08 -15.58
N TYR A 330 -3.36 0.44 -16.87
CA TYR A 330 -3.95 -0.41 -17.90
C TYR A 330 -3.08 -1.64 -18.22
N ALA A 331 -1.76 -1.52 -18.10
CA ALA A 331 -0.83 -2.62 -18.36
C ALA A 331 -0.57 -3.51 -17.13
N ALA A 332 -0.90 -3.03 -15.94
CA ALA A 332 -0.60 -3.69 -14.67
C ALA A 332 -1.24 -5.08 -14.58
N MET A 333 -0.59 -5.98 -13.84
CA MET A 333 -1.14 -7.31 -13.57
C MET A 333 -2.45 -7.27 -12.79
N LEU A 334 -2.69 -6.17 -12.06
CA LEU A 334 -3.85 -5.95 -11.21
C LEU A 334 -4.95 -5.17 -11.93
N ALA A 335 -4.80 -4.94 -13.24
CA ALA A 335 -5.83 -4.34 -14.08
C ALA A 335 -7.13 -5.16 -14.04
N THR A 336 -8.27 -4.48 -14.18
CA THR A 336 -9.62 -5.04 -14.18
C THR A 336 -10.49 -4.27 -15.17
N ASP A 337 -11.62 -4.84 -15.57
CA ASP A 337 -12.60 -4.13 -16.41
C ASP A 337 -13.01 -2.76 -15.83
N TYR A 338 -13.04 -2.62 -14.51
CA TYR A 338 -13.36 -1.37 -13.82
C TYR A 338 -12.27 -0.31 -13.99
N THR A 339 -10.99 -0.69 -13.88
CA THR A 339 -9.85 0.22 -14.01
C THR A 339 -9.53 0.53 -15.47
N ASP A 340 -9.79 -0.43 -16.36
CA ASP A 340 -9.45 -0.36 -17.78
C ASP A 340 -10.22 0.74 -18.50
N ALA A 341 -11.54 0.79 -18.28
CA ALA A 341 -12.41 1.77 -18.93
C ALA A 341 -12.02 3.23 -18.58
N ILE A 342 -11.69 3.48 -17.32
CA ILE A 342 -11.30 4.82 -16.84
C ILE A 342 -9.88 5.20 -17.24
N ALA A 343 -8.94 4.24 -17.31
CA ALA A 343 -7.59 4.45 -17.81
C ALA A 343 -7.61 4.82 -19.31
N LEU A 344 -8.33 4.07 -20.15
CA LEU A 344 -8.48 4.37 -21.58
C LEU A 344 -9.09 5.77 -21.79
N LYS A 345 -10.12 6.12 -21.01
CA LYS A 345 -10.75 7.43 -21.10
C LYS A 345 -9.81 8.55 -20.70
N ALA A 346 -8.98 8.34 -19.67
CA ALA A 346 -7.94 9.28 -19.27
C ALA A 346 -6.92 9.49 -20.40
N VAL A 347 -6.31 8.42 -20.94
CA VAL A 347 -5.33 8.48 -22.06
C VAL A 347 -5.87 9.32 -23.21
N LYS A 348 -7.07 9.00 -23.70
CA LYS A 348 -7.68 9.71 -24.84
C LYS A 348 -7.90 11.19 -24.54
N THR A 349 -8.38 11.50 -23.34
CA THR A 349 -8.63 12.88 -22.93
C THR A 349 -7.32 13.66 -22.80
N ILE A 350 -6.24 13.04 -22.31
CA ILE A 350 -4.94 13.69 -22.18
C ILE A 350 -4.35 14.01 -23.56
N PHE A 351 -4.41 13.07 -24.52
CA PHE A 351 -3.97 13.34 -25.89
C PHE A 351 -4.69 14.54 -26.53
N GLU A 352 -5.99 14.66 -26.30
CA GLU A 352 -6.82 15.71 -26.91
C GLU A 352 -6.65 17.08 -26.24
N TYR A 353 -6.51 17.12 -24.91
CA TYR A 353 -6.62 18.37 -24.14
C TYR A 353 -5.31 18.84 -23.51
N LEU A 354 -4.30 17.99 -23.30
CA LEU A 354 -3.04 18.42 -22.69
C LEU A 354 -2.29 19.47 -23.53
N PRO A 355 -2.13 19.33 -24.86
CA PRO A 355 -1.50 20.38 -25.67
C PRO A 355 -2.21 21.72 -25.56
N ARG A 356 -3.56 21.70 -25.56
CA ARG A 356 -4.39 22.89 -25.42
C ARG A 356 -4.22 23.56 -24.05
N ALA A 357 -4.26 22.77 -22.98
CA ALA A 357 -4.07 23.26 -21.62
C ALA A 357 -2.67 23.86 -21.42
N TYR A 358 -1.65 23.27 -22.05
CA TYR A 358 -0.27 23.77 -22.02
C TYR A 358 -0.10 25.07 -22.82
N GLU A 359 -0.66 25.15 -24.03
CA GLU A 359 -0.49 26.30 -24.92
C GLU A 359 -1.30 27.51 -24.45
N ASN A 360 -2.59 27.30 -24.16
CA ASN A 360 -3.58 28.34 -23.88
C ASN A 360 -3.75 28.61 -22.37
N GLY A 361 -3.49 27.64 -21.51
CA GLY A 361 -3.63 27.80 -20.07
C GLY A 361 -5.05 28.24 -19.65
N ALA A 362 -5.14 29.30 -18.86
CA ALA A 362 -6.42 29.82 -18.35
C ALA A 362 -7.36 30.35 -19.45
N SER A 363 -6.88 30.65 -20.66
CA SER A 363 -7.74 31.06 -21.78
C SER A 363 -8.50 29.88 -22.43
N ASP A 364 -8.15 28.64 -22.08
CA ASP A 364 -8.90 27.43 -22.46
C ASP A 364 -9.37 26.66 -21.20
N PRO A 365 -10.39 27.17 -20.49
CA PRO A 365 -10.90 26.55 -19.27
C PRO A 365 -11.47 25.15 -19.51
N ALA A 366 -11.94 24.85 -20.73
CA ALA A 366 -12.42 23.52 -21.09
C ALA A 366 -11.28 22.51 -21.08
N ALA A 367 -10.11 22.85 -21.65
CA ALA A 367 -8.94 21.98 -21.60
C ALA A 367 -8.43 21.76 -20.18
N ARG A 368 -8.41 22.81 -19.33
CA ARG A 368 -8.08 22.70 -17.90
C ARG A 368 -9.00 21.75 -17.16
N GLU A 369 -10.32 21.90 -17.31
CA GLU A 369 -11.30 21.01 -16.68
C GLU A 369 -11.16 19.56 -17.17
N LYS A 370 -10.91 19.36 -18.46
CA LYS A 370 -10.70 18.01 -19.01
C LYS A 370 -9.44 17.36 -18.47
N MET A 371 -8.34 18.11 -18.32
CA MET A 371 -7.11 17.59 -17.69
C MET A 371 -7.29 17.28 -16.21
N ALA A 372 -8.01 18.11 -15.45
CA ALA A 372 -8.34 17.84 -14.05
C ALA A 372 -9.07 16.49 -13.92
N ASN A 373 -10.14 16.30 -14.71
CA ASN A 373 -10.89 15.05 -14.72
C ASN A 373 -10.04 13.86 -15.18
N ALA A 374 -9.20 14.03 -16.22
CA ALA A 374 -8.37 12.93 -16.72
C ALA A 374 -7.32 12.48 -15.71
N SER A 375 -6.70 13.42 -15.00
CA SER A 375 -5.80 13.13 -13.89
C SER A 375 -6.50 12.33 -12.79
N THR A 376 -7.69 12.76 -12.36
CA THR A 376 -8.44 12.04 -11.32
C THR A 376 -8.91 10.67 -11.79
N MET A 377 -9.34 10.51 -13.04
CA MET A 377 -9.70 9.20 -13.61
C MET A 377 -8.50 8.25 -13.66
N ALA A 378 -7.32 8.75 -14.05
CA ALA A 378 -6.09 7.97 -13.96
C ALA A 378 -5.81 7.58 -12.50
N GLY A 379 -5.98 8.52 -11.57
CA GLY A 379 -5.99 8.32 -10.12
C GLY A 379 -6.83 7.13 -9.67
N MET A 380 -8.10 7.10 -10.04
CA MET A 380 -9.02 6.00 -9.72
C MET A 380 -8.58 4.67 -10.33
N ALA A 381 -7.93 4.68 -11.50
CA ALA A 381 -7.40 3.48 -12.13
C ALA A 381 -6.22 2.93 -11.33
N PHE A 382 -5.17 3.73 -11.16
CA PHE A 382 -3.94 3.28 -10.49
C PHE A 382 -4.12 3.13 -8.97
N ALA A 383 -5.13 3.78 -8.38
CA ALA A 383 -5.54 3.51 -7.01
C ALA A 383 -5.87 2.04 -6.78
N ASN A 384 -6.27 1.28 -7.81
CA ASN A 384 -6.74 -0.10 -7.72
C ASN A 384 -5.87 -1.09 -8.51
N ALA A 385 -5.41 -0.69 -9.70
CA ALA A 385 -4.49 -1.49 -10.52
C ALA A 385 -3.01 -1.28 -10.15
N PHE A 386 -2.72 -0.34 -9.25
CA PHE A 386 -1.37 0.16 -8.96
C PHE A 386 -0.70 0.72 -10.23
N LEU A 387 0.63 0.85 -10.18
CA LEU A 387 1.46 1.42 -11.24
C LEU A 387 2.41 0.33 -11.76
N GLY A 388 3.55 0.72 -12.30
CA GLY A 388 4.56 -0.20 -12.76
C GLY A 388 5.98 0.30 -12.54
N VAL A 389 6.88 -0.22 -13.38
CA VAL A 389 8.32 0.05 -13.25
C VAL A 389 8.69 1.47 -13.68
N CYS A 390 7.88 2.18 -14.47
CA CYS A 390 8.13 3.57 -14.85
C CYS A 390 8.19 4.47 -13.62
N HIS A 391 7.17 4.39 -12.76
CA HIS A 391 7.15 5.14 -11.50
C HIS A 391 8.30 4.75 -10.58
N SER A 392 8.60 3.45 -10.48
CA SER A 392 9.71 2.95 -9.68
C SER A 392 11.04 3.58 -10.09
N MET A 393 11.29 3.66 -11.40
CA MET A 393 12.47 4.32 -11.96
C MET A 393 12.41 5.84 -11.82
N ALA A 394 11.25 6.46 -12.04
CA ALA A 394 11.06 7.90 -11.97
C ALA A 394 11.21 8.43 -10.55
N HIS A 395 10.79 7.69 -9.52
CA HIS A 395 11.00 8.03 -8.11
C HIS A 395 12.49 8.22 -7.81
N LYS A 396 13.34 7.28 -8.25
CA LYS A 396 14.77 7.33 -7.97
C LYS A 396 15.48 8.35 -8.85
N LEU A 397 15.11 8.43 -10.13
CA LEU A 397 15.62 9.46 -11.03
C LEU A 397 15.34 10.88 -10.49
N GLY A 398 14.11 11.12 -10.01
CA GLY A 398 13.72 12.38 -9.39
C GLY A 398 14.44 12.64 -8.06
N ALA A 399 14.58 11.63 -7.20
CA ALA A 399 15.26 11.78 -5.90
C ALA A 399 16.76 12.06 -6.03
N PHE A 400 17.45 11.36 -6.93
CA PHE A 400 18.91 11.47 -7.08
C PHE A 400 19.34 12.69 -7.89
N HIS A 401 18.50 13.18 -8.82
CA HIS A 401 18.87 14.27 -9.74
C HIS A 401 17.92 15.47 -9.69
N HIS A 402 16.99 15.50 -8.73
CA HIS A 402 16.03 16.59 -8.51
C HIS A 402 15.17 16.92 -9.74
N LEU A 403 14.90 15.92 -10.58
CA LEU A 403 13.95 16.06 -11.69
C LEU A 403 12.51 16.04 -11.15
N PRO A 404 11.62 16.93 -11.65
CA PRO A 404 10.20 16.84 -11.33
C PRO A 404 9.63 15.47 -11.72
N HIS A 405 8.77 14.90 -10.87
CA HIS A 405 8.26 13.53 -11.01
C HIS A 405 7.73 13.21 -12.41
N GLY A 406 6.81 14.03 -12.93
CA GLY A 406 6.25 13.83 -14.26
C GLY A 406 7.26 13.92 -15.40
N ILE A 407 8.34 14.72 -15.24
CA ILE A 407 9.44 14.75 -16.23
C ILE A 407 10.21 13.45 -16.19
N ALA A 408 10.52 12.93 -15.00
CA ALA A 408 11.17 11.63 -14.86
C ALA A 408 10.31 10.50 -15.48
N ASN A 409 8.99 10.49 -15.23
CA ASN A 409 8.07 9.55 -15.88
C ASN A 409 8.09 9.68 -17.41
N ALA A 410 8.05 10.90 -17.95
CA ALA A 410 8.06 11.15 -19.40
C ALA A 410 9.33 10.66 -20.11
N LEU A 411 10.46 10.69 -19.40
CA LEU A 411 11.75 10.21 -19.91
C LEU A 411 11.83 8.68 -19.92
N MET A 412 11.10 8.01 -19.02
CA MET A 412 11.16 6.55 -18.88
C MET A 412 10.04 5.81 -19.63
N ILE A 413 8.86 6.42 -19.78
CA ILE A 413 7.65 5.70 -20.21
C ILE A 413 7.81 4.98 -21.55
N ASN A 414 8.49 5.57 -22.54
CA ASN A 414 8.69 4.92 -23.84
C ASN A 414 9.55 3.65 -23.73
N GLU A 415 10.60 3.67 -22.89
CA GLU A 415 11.42 2.49 -22.64
C GLU A 415 10.62 1.40 -21.93
N VAL A 416 9.78 1.79 -20.98
CA VAL A 416 8.91 0.87 -20.25
C VAL A 416 7.85 0.24 -21.15
N LEU A 417 7.24 1.00 -22.07
CA LEU A 417 6.29 0.47 -23.04
C LEU A 417 6.95 -0.62 -23.91
N ARG A 418 8.14 -0.36 -24.44
CA ARG A 418 8.90 -1.36 -25.23
C ARG A 418 9.30 -2.57 -24.40
N PHE A 419 9.74 -2.33 -23.17
CA PHE A 419 10.14 -3.37 -22.24
C PHE A 419 8.98 -4.30 -21.89
N ASN A 420 7.82 -3.75 -21.55
CA ASN A 420 6.65 -4.52 -21.15
C ASN A 420 5.97 -5.23 -22.33
N ALA A 421 6.14 -4.74 -23.56
CA ALA A 421 5.55 -5.34 -24.76
C ALA A 421 6.20 -6.66 -25.20
N ALA A 422 7.28 -7.11 -24.55
CA ALA A 422 7.90 -8.39 -24.88
C ALA A 422 6.94 -9.56 -24.59
N GLU A 423 6.56 -10.32 -25.63
CA GLU A 423 5.67 -11.48 -25.50
C GLU A 423 6.32 -12.67 -24.77
N ILE A 424 7.65 -12.73 -24.74
CA ILE A 424 8.45 -13.77 -24.06
C ILE A 424 9.45 -13.09 -23.12
N PRO A 425 9.00 -12.50 -22.00
CA PRO A 425 9.88 -11.82 -21.07
C PRO A 425 10.74 -12.82 -20.29
N ALA A 426 11.92 -12.37 -19.83
CA ALA A 426 12.79 -13.18 -18.96
C ALA A 426 12.10 -13.60 -17.64
N LYS A 427 11.24 -12.72 -17.11
CA LYS A 427 10.34 -13.00 -15.99
C LYS A 427 9.00 -12.33 -16.24
N MET A 428 7.92 -13.12 -16.17
CA MET A 428 6.57 -12.58 -16.14
C MET A 428 6.21 -12.12 -14.73
N GLY A 429 5.30 -11.17 -14.64
CA GLY A 429 4.66 -10.81 -13.40
C GLY A 429 3.86 -11.99 -12.82
N THR A 430 3.80 -12.09 -11.49
CA THR A 430 3.26 -13.27 -10.80
C THR A 430 1.95 -12.95 -10.08
N PHE A 431 0.82 -13.01 -10.80
CA PHE A 431 -0.50 -12.83 -10.20
C PHE A 431 -1.53 -13.80 -10.80
N PRO A 432 -2.44 -14.42 -9.99
CA PRO A 432 -3.30 -15.49 -10.47
C PRO A 432 -4.30 -15.13 -11.58
N GLN A 433 -4.61 -13.86 -11.84
CA GLN A 433 -5.43 -13.46 -12.99
C GLN A 433 -4.58 -13.19 -14.24
N TYR A 434 -3.30 -12.86 -14.07
CA TYR A 434 -2.36 -12.62 -15.15
C TYR A 434 -1.83 -13.98 -15.62
N ASP A 435 -2.49 -14.53 -16.63
CA ASP A 435 -2.32 -15.90 -17.07
C ASP A 435 -1.10 -16.11 -18.00
N HIS A 436 -0.81 -15.15 -18.86
CA HIS A 436 0.37 -15.10 -19.74
C HIS A 436 0.72 -13.66 -20.11
N PRO A 437 1.95 -13.40 -20.63
CA PRO A 437 2.30 -12.09 -21.16
C PRO A 437 1.44 -11.70 -22.37
N HIS A 438 0.64 -10.64 -22.23
CA HIS A 438 -0.25 -10.13 -23.29
C HIS A 438 -0.24 -8.60 -23.40
N THR A 439 0.80 -7.95 -22.86
CA THR A 439 0.84 -6.49 -22.73
C THR A 439 0.99 -5.77 -24.08
N LEU A 440 1.59 -6.40 -25.10
CA LEU A 440 1.62 -5.85 -26.47
C LEU A 440 0.20 -5.62 -27.02
N ALA A 441 -0.67 -6.62 -26.89
CA ALA A 441 -2.08 -6.52 -27.30
C ALA A 441 -2.79 -5.41 -26.51
N ARG A 442 -2.55 -5.32 -25.19
CA ARG A 442 -3.11 -4.25 -24.35
C ARG A 442 -2.66 -2.86 -24.81
N TYR A 443 -1.39 -2.66 -25.15
CA TYR A 443 -0.94 -1.37 -25.69
C TYR A 443 -1.52 -1.06 -27.07
N ALA A 444 -1.74 -2.08 -27.90
CA ALA A 444 -2.46 -1.93 -29.16
C ALA A 444 -3.92 -1.50 -28.97
N GLU A 445 -4.61 -2.00 -27.94
CA GLU A 445 -5.95 -1.55 -27.55
C GLU A 445 -5.97 -0.07 -27.14
N ILE A 446 -4.98 0.37 -26.35
CA ILE A 446 -4.81 1.78 -26.01
C ILE A 446 -4.64 2.64 -27.27
N ALA A 447 -3.78 2.20 -28.19
CA ALA A 447 -3.53 2.91 -29.45
C ALA A 447 -4.83 3.04 -30.27
N ASP A 448 -5.57 1.94 -30.43
CA ASP A 448 -6.84 1.94 -31.16
C ASP A 448 -7.89 2.85 -30.53
N TYR A 449 -8.00 2.86 -29.20
CA TYR A 449 -8.91 3.72 -28.45
C TYR A 449 -8.56 5.22 -28.60
N ALA A 450 -7.26 5.53 -28.63
CA ALA A 450 -6.73 6.86 -28.90
C ALA A 450 -6.85 7.27 -30.38
N GLY A 451 -7.27 6.36 -31.27
CA GLY A 451 -7.40 6.61 -32.71
C GLY A 451 -6.10 6.48 -33.50
N ILE A 452 -5.05 5.91 -32.89
CA ILE A 452 -3.75 5.65 -33.51
C ILE A 452 -3.81 4.26 -34.15
N LYS A 453 -3.53 4.19 -35.46
CA LYS A 453 -3.71 2.97 -36.27
C LYS A 453 -2.37 2.33 -36.63
N GLY A 454 -2.42 1.04 -36.92
CA GLY A 454 -1.31 0.20 -37.40
C GLY A 454 -1.86 -1.11 -37.96
N LYS A 455 -1.08 -1.84 -38.75
CA LYS A 455 -1.53 -3.08 -39.41
C LYS A 455 -1.55 -4.28 -38.47
N ASN A 456 -0.72 -4.23 -37.43
CA ASN A 456 -0.63 -5.23 -36.37
C ASN A 456 -0.31 -4.54 -35.03
N ASP A 457 -0.28 -5.31 -33.95
CA ASP A 457 -0.13 -4.76 -32.60
C ASP A 457 1.24 -4.10 -32.37
N GLN A 458 2.31 -4.63 -32.97
CA GLN A 458 3.63 -4.00 -32.92
C GLN A 458 3.64 -2.63 -33.61
N GLU A 459 3.09 -2.52 -34.82
CA GLU A 459 3.02 -1.24 -35.54
C GLU A 459 2.12 -0.23 -34.81
N LYS A 460 1.04 -0.70 -34.16
CA LYS A 460 0.19 0.16 -33.32
C LYS A 460 0.97 0.71 -32.10
N LEU A 461 1.73 -0.14 -31.42
CA LEU A 461 2.59 0.28 -30.31
C LEU A 461 3.66 1.28 -30.78
N ASP A 462 4.35 1.02 -31.88
CA ASP A 462 5.39 1.91 -32.40
C ASP A 462 4.81 3.29 -32.78
N ASN A 463 3.64 3.30 -33.45
CA ASN A 463 2.92 4.54 -33.77
C ASN A 463 2.41 5.26 -32.52
N PHE A 464 2.02 4.52 -31.47
CA PHE A 464 1.62 5.08 -30.19
C PHE A 464 2.79 5.76 -29.47
N ILE A 465 3.95 5.11 -29.42
CA ILE A 465 5.19 5.67 -28.85
C ILE A 465 5.58 6.94 -29.62
N LYS A 466 5.49 6.92 -30.95
CA LYS A 466 5.74 8.11 -31.77
C LYS A 466 4.78 9.26 -31.43
N ALA A 467 3.48 8.98 -31.29
CA ALA A 467 2.50 9.98 -30.88
C ALA A 467 2.78 10.54 -29.48
N LEU A 468 3.27 9.72 -28.54
CA LEU A 468 3.73 10.16 -27.23
C LEU A 468 4.96 11.08 -27.34
N ASP A 469 5.93 10.77 -28.19
CA ASP A 469 7.09 11.65 -28.42
C ASP A 469 6.67 13.00 -29.02
N GLU A 470 5.74 13.01 -29.98
CA GLU A 470 5.18 14.24 -30.53
C GLU A 470 4.42 15.04 -29.47
N LEU A 471 3.67 14.37 -28.58
CA LEU A 471 2.99 15.01 -27.46
C LEU A 471 4.01 15.65 -26.50
N LYS A 472 5.03 14.89 -26.06
CA LYS A 472 6.10 15.36 -25.16
C LYS A 472 6.81 16.59 -25.75
N ALA A 473 7.14 16.55 -27.03
CA ALA A 473 7.76 17.69 -27.73
C ALA A 473 6.84 18.92 -27.76
N LYS A 474 5.54 18.75 -28.07
CA LYS A 474 4.55 19.84 -28.09
C LYS A 474 4.39 20.54 -26.73
N ILE A 475 4.55 19.80 -25.63
CA ILE A 475 4.47 20.33 -24.27
C ILE A 475 5.84 20.68 -23.66
N GLY A 476 6.89 20.76 -24.47
CA GLY A 476 8.20 21.26 -24.07
C GLY A 476 9.03 20.31 -23.20
N ILE A 477 8.73 19.01 -23.22
CA ILE A 477 9.55 17.99 -22.55
C ILE A 477 10.76 17.65 -23.44
N LYS A 478 11.96 17.68 -22.86
CA LYS A 478 13.20 17.36 -23.58
C LYS A 478 13.31 15.85 -23.79
N LYS A 479 14.09 15.44 -24.79
CA LYS A 479 14.10 14.05 -25.26
C LYS A 479 14.83 13.11 -24.30
N THR A 480 15.91 13.57 -23.68
CA THR A 480 16.81 12.70 -22.88
C THR A 480 17.03 13.23 -21.47
N ILE A 481 17.49 12.35 -20.57
CA ILE A 481 17.92 12.74 -19.22
C ILE A 481 19.08 13.76 -19.31
N ARG A 482 20.02 13.54 -20.22
CA ARG A 482 21.17 14.43 -20.47
C ARG A 482 20.75 15.86 -20.83
N ASP A 483 19.68 16.03 -21.61
CA ASP A 483 19.21 17.36 -22.03
C ASP A 483 18.73 18.24 -20.86
N TYR A 484 18.45 17.64 -19.69
CA TYR A 484 18.13 18.36 -18.46
C TYR A 484 19.36 18.82 -17.67
N GLY A 485 20.57 18.62 -18.18
CA GLY A 485 21.81 19.13 -17.58
C GLY A 485 22.39 18.22 -16.49
N ILE A 486 21.99 16.95 -16.46
CA ILE A 486 22.58 15.95 -15.57
C ILE A 486 23.92 15.51 -16.17
N ASP A 487 24.97 15.56 -15.35
CA ASP A 487 26.32 15.16 -15.76
C ASP A 487 26.43 13.64 -15.93
N GLU A 488 27.16 13.22 -16.95
CA GLU A 488 27.29 11.80 -17.31
C GLU A 488 28.02 11.01 -16.24
N LYS A 489 29.08 11.58 -15.67
CA LYS A 489 29.84 10.91 -14.63
C LYS A 489 28.99 10.78 -13.36
N ASP A 490 28.32 11.84 -12.93
CA ASP A 490 27.43 11.80 -11.76
C ASP A 490 26.27 10.80 -11.94
N PHE A 491 25.68 10.74 -13.13
CA PHE A 491 24.65 9.76 -13.46
C PHE A 491 25.15 8.32 -13.38
N LEU A 492 26.28 8.01 -14.03
CA LEU A 492 26.86 6.67 -14.03
C LEU A 492 27.32 6.23 -12.63
N ASP A 493 27.88 7.15 -11.83
CA ASP A 493 28.31 6.88 -10.46
C ASP A 493 27.13 6.51 -9.53
N ARG A 494 25.93 7.04 -9.80
CA ARG A 494 24.71 6.80 -8.99
C ARG A 494 23.81 5.70 -9.55
N LEU A 495 24.04 5.26 -10.78
CA LEU A 495 23.16 4.38 -11.54
C LEU A 495 22.86 3.07 -10.82
N ASP A 496 23.86 2.41 -10.26
CA ASP A 496 23.66 1.11 -9.59
C ASP A 496 22.76 1.23 -8.35
N ALA A 497 22.92 2.30 -7.57
CA ALA A 497 22.05 2.58 -6.43
C ALA A 497 20.61 2.91 -6.86
N MET A 498 20.43 3.67 -7.94
CA MET A 498 19.10 3.94 -8.50
C MET A 498 18.42 2.66 -8.98
N VAL A 499 19.16 1.77 -9.65
CA VAL A 499 18.66 0.48 -10.15
C VAL A 499 18.19 -0.42 -9.01
N GLU A 500 19.02 -0.58 -7.98
CA GLU A 500 18.66 -1.38 -6.81
C GLU A 500 17.40 -0.83 -6.14
N GLN A 501 17.37 0.47 -5.87
CA GLN A 501 16.22 1.10 -5.22
C GLN A 501 14.93 1.08 -6.08
N ALA A 502 15.04 1.13 -7.41
CA ALA A 502 13.90 1.04 -8.31
C ALA A 502 13.35 -0.38 -8.39
N PHE A 503 14.21 -1.40 -8.44
CA PHE A 503 13.80 -2.81 -8.34
C PHE A 503 13.03 -3.07 -7.04
N ASP A 504 13.50 -2.45 -5.96
CA ASP A 504 12.97 -2.55 -4.62
C ASP A 504 11.71 -1.72 -4.35
N ASP A 505 11.29 -0.87 -5.29
CA ASP A 505 10.13 0.01 -5.13
C ASP A 505 8.81 -0.78 -5.18
N GLN A 506 7.82 -0.35 -4.39
CA GLN A 506 6.52 -1.02 -4.28
C GLN A 506 5.75 -1.01 -5.62
N CYS A 507 5.98 0.00 -6.47
CA CYS A 507 5.32 0.10 -7.78
C CYS A 507 5.76 -1.03 -8.75
N THR A 508 7.00 -1.54 -8.64
CA THR A 508 7.53 -2.62 -9.49
C THR A 508 6.71 -3.91 -9.34
N GLY A 509 6.17 -4.17 -8.14
CA GLY A 509 5.46 -5.41 -7.83
C GLY A 509 4.18 -5.65 -8.65
N ALA A 510 3.60 -4.61 -9.26
CA ALA A 510 2.40 -4.71 -10.10
C ALA A 510 2.71 -4.75 -11.60
N ASN A 511 3.97 -4.53 -12.00
CA ASN A 511 4.37 -4.46 -13.41
C ASN A 511 4.20 -5.84 -14.12
N PRO A 512 3.65 -5.90 -15.35
CA PRO A 512 3.38 -7.15 -16.06
C PRO A 512 4.62 -7.99 -16.37
N ARG A 513 5.78 -7.33 -16.48
CA ARG A 513 7.10 -7.97 -16.59
C ARG A 513 7.89 -7.69 -15.32
N TYR A 514 8.22 -8.72 -14.55
CA TYR A 514 9.01 -8.52 -13.34
C TYR A 514 10.47 -8.23 -13.73
N PRO A 515 10.98 -7.01 -13.53
CA PRO A 515 12.24 -6.60 -14.14
C PRO A 515 13.45 -7.25 -13.47
N LEU A 516 14.50 -7.50 -14.25
CA LEU A 516 15.85 -7.72 -13.72
C LEU A 516 16.55 -6.37 -13.52
N MET A 517 17.41 -6.26 -12.51
CA MET A 517 18.23 -5.06 -12.29
C MET A 517 19.03 -4.66 -13.54
N SER A 518 19.55 -5.65 -14.30
CA SER A 518 20.26 -5.39 -15.56
C SER A 518 19.38 -4.72 -16.62
N GLU A 519 18.09 -5.06 -16.69
CA GLU A 519 17.15 -4.49 -17.66
C GLU A 519 16.73 -3.07 -17.26
N ILE A 520 16.56 -2.82 -15.95
CA ILE A 520 16.35 -1.46 -15.41
C ILE A 520 17.54 -0.56 -15.76
N LYS A 521 18.77 -1.06 -15.53
CA LYS A 521 20.01 -0.35 -15.84
C LYS A 521 20.08 0.03 -17.32
N GLU A 522 19.74 -0.90 -18.21
CA GLU A 522 19.73 -0.67 -19.65
C GLU A 522 18.70 0.38 -20.07
N MET A 523 17.48 0.35 -19.51
CA MET A 523 16.46 1.37 -19.78
C MET A 523 16.90 2.76 -19.32
N TYR A 524 17.57 2.88 -18.16
CA TYR A 524 18.14 4.15 -17.71
C TYR A 524 19.21 4.69 -18.67
N LEU A 525 20.12 3.83 -19.14
CA LEU A 525 21.17 4.22 -20.08
C LEU A 525 20.57 4.68 -21.42
N ARG A 526 19.60 3.92 -21.96
CA ARG A 526 18.90 4.32 -23.21
C ARG A 526 18.16 5.64 -23.06
N ALA A 527 17.47 5.87 -21.93
CA ALA A 527 16.82 7.15 -21.64
C ALA A 527 17.83 8.31 -21.45
N TYR A 528 19.04 8.02 -20.97
CA TYR A 528 20.10 9.00 -20.80
C TYR A 528 20.71 9.44 -22.14
N TYR A 529 21.01 8.49 -23.03
CA TYR A 529 21.64 8.76 -24.32
C TYR A 529 20.65 9.02 -25.47
N GLY A 530 19.37 8.67 -25.29
CA GLY A 530 18.33 8.85 -26.30
C GLY A 530 18.33 7.80 -27.41
N GLU A 531 18.72 6.56 -27.07
CA GLU A 531 18.90 5.41 -27.97
C GLU A 531 17.62 4.58 -28.19
#